data_AF-A0AAW1QZE0-F1
#
_entry.id   AF-A0AAW1QZE0-F1
#
_cell.length_a   1.000
_cell.length_b   1.000
_cell.length_c   1.000
_cell.angle_alpha   90.00
_cell.angle_beta   90.00
_cell.angle_gamma   90.00
#
_symmetry.space_group_name_H-M   'P 1'
#
loop_
_entity.id
_entity.type
_entity.pdbx_description
1 polymer ?
#
loop_
_entity_poly.entity_id
_entity_poly.type
_entity_poly.pdbx_seq_one_letter_code
_entity_poly.pdbx_strand_id
1 'polypeptide(L)'
;MQGDRRAPLSSNNSTDPPDGLRARTGRDVLDILTGRQLQNQSRDSALRAALHAVQLLPTELGFWEALSANASRHGIAAVAGALTSATYKVPDIEGASECRCQLTTQPVARRFQHDSRLNRFASTLFESIAVGASDKGLPAVALDRFDLFHAHIFLTHAAVGRPRELGLLFHAKEYPQQGPAFPVNLGFCQRNSTLAFDQRGMDLRNLLFFRGQLCALDVGEASVLHADLLMDGLQDVRTVLETDLGQAIAMSTTSTR
;
A
#
# COMPACT_ATOMS: atom_id res chain seq x y z
N MET A 1 36.61 12.05 -13.05
CA MET A 1 35.76 11.13 -13.83
C MET A 1 35.71 9.80 -13.10
N GLN A 2 34.68 9.58 -12.29
CA GLN A 2 34.40 8.27 -11.68
C GLN A 2 32.98 7.90 -12.08
N GLY A 3 32.86 6.71 -12.66
CA GLY A 3 31.68 6.24 -13.36
C GLY A 3 30.47 6.12 -12.45
N ASP A 4 29.43 6.82 -12.85
CA ASP A 4 28.06 6.74 -12.37
C ASP A 4 27.54 5.32 -12.67
N ARG A 5 27.68 4.38 -11.73
CA ARG A 5 27.03 3.07 -11.82
C ARG A 5 25.53 3.28 -11.56
N ARG A 6 24.82 3.75 -12.57
CA ARG A 6 23.37 3.65 -12.62
C ARG A 6 23.00 2.18 -12.62
N ALA A 7 22.43 1.71 -11.52
CA ALA A 7 21.64 0.49 -11.57
C ALA A 7 20.50 0.74 -12.58
N PRO A 8 20.36 -0.07 -13.63
CA PRO A 8 19.22 0.06 -14.53
C PRO A 8 17.98 -0.31 -13.73
N LEU A 9 17.07 0.65 -13.52
CA LEU A 9 15.69 0.33 -13.21
C LEU A 9 15.13 -0.34 -14.46
N SER A 10 15.24 -1.67 -14.51
CA SER A 10 14.55 -2.47 -15.51
C SER A 10 13.07 -2.17 -15.38
N SER A 11 12.46 -1.68 -16.45
CA SER A 11 11.02 -1.70 -16.66
C SER A 11 10.55 -3.16 -16.67
N ASN A 12 10.35 -3.75 -15.49
CA ASN A 12 9.85 -5.11 -15.38
C ASN A 12 8.36 -5.06 -15.06
N ASN A 13 7.55 -5.33 -16.08
CA ASN A 13 6.28 -5.99 -15.89
C ASN A 13 6.54 -7.26 -15.07
N SER A 14 6.36 -7.16 -13.75
CA SER A 14 6.32 -8.28 -12.83
C SER A 14 5.13 -9.16 -13.20
N THR A 15 5.35 -10.13 -14.08
CA THR A 15 4.40 -11.20 -14.37
C THR A 15 4.80 -12.42 -13.55
N ASP A 16 4.73 -12.31 -12.22
CA ASP A 16 4.49 -13.54 -11.47
C ASP A 16 3.14 -14.08 -11.96
N PRO A 17 3.06 -15.36 -12.36
CA PRO A 17 1.77 -15.93 -12.73
C PRO A 17 0.80 -15.76 -11.55
N PRO A 18 -0.51 -15.61 -11.80
CA PRO A 18 -1.52 -15.47 -10.73
C PRO A 18 -1.53 -16.64 -9.73
N ASP A 19 -0.83 -17.74 -10.04
CA ASP A 19 -0.59 -18.89 -9.16
C ASP A 19 0.84 -19.00 -8.64
N GLY A 20 1.63 -17.92 -8.70
CA GLY A 20 2.95 -17.83 -8.08
C GLY A 20 2.89 -17.88 -6.55
N LEU A 21 4.04 -18.09 -5.90
CA LEU A 21 4.12 -18.13 -4.44
C LEU A 21 3.61 -16.82 -3.82
N ARG A 22 4.03 -15.67 -4.34
CA ARG A 22 3.61 -14.35 -3.85
C ARG A 22 2.10 -14.15 -3.96
N ALA A 23 1.52 -14.47 -5.12
CA ALA A 23 0.08 -14.36 -5.34
C ALA A 23 -0.74 -15.30 -4.43
N ARG A 24 -0.24 -16.50 -4.13
CA ARG A 24 -0.86 -17.40 -3.13
C ARG A 24 -0.76 -16.83 -1.72
N THR A 25 0.42 -16.34 -1.33
CA THR A 25 0.63 -15.72 -0.01
C THR A 25 -0.24 -14.48 0.16
N GLY A 26 -0.37 -13.64 -0.85
CA GLY A 26 -1.29 -12.50 -0.85
C GLY A 26 -2.75 -12.93 -0.61
N ARG A 27 -3.21 -14.00 -1.27
CA ARG A 27 -4.54 -14.58 -1.00
C ARG A 27 -4.69 -15.11 0.42
N ASP A 28 -3.68 -15.83 0.92
CA ASP A 28 -3.67 -16.36 2.29
C ASP A 28 -3.75 -15.23 3.33
N VAL A 29 -3.04 -14.12 3.11
CA VAL A 29 -3.08 -12.93 3.96
C VAL A 29 -4.50 -12.32 3.98
N LEU A 30 -5.14 -12.16 2.83
CA LEU A 30 -6.51 -11.62 2.74
C LEU A 30 -7.53 -12.56 3.40
N ASP A 31 -7.34 -13.87 3.28
CA ASP A 31 -8.17 -14.87 3.94
C ASP A 31 -8.04 -14.79 5.48
N ILE A 32 -6.82 -14.75 5.98
CA ILE A 32 -6.56 -14.65 7.42
C ILE A 32 -7.10 -13.34 7.99
N LEU A 33 -6.90 -12.22 7.28
CA LEU A 33 -7.37 -10.90 7.71
C LEU A 33 -8.90 -10.88 7.84
N THR A 34 -9.61 -11.68 7.03
CA THR A 34 -11.08 -11.80 7.07
C THR A 34 -11.57 -12.94 7.96
N GLY A 35 -10.68 -13.50 8.79
CA GLY A 35 -11.01 -14.54 9.77
C GLY A 35 -11.12 -15.95 9.20
N ARG A 36 -10.77 -16.18 7.93
CA ARG A 36 -10.68 -17.54 7.39
C ARG A 36 -9.45 -18.24 7.93
N GLN A 37 -9.59 -19.54 8.18
CA GLN A 37 -8.49 -20.40 8.62
C GLN A 37 -7.92 -21.14 7.41
N LEU A 38 -6.59 -21.19 7.29
CA LEU A 38 -5.93 -21.99 6.27
C LEU A 38 -5.88 -23.47 6.70
N GLN A 39 -5.85 -24.38 5.73
CA GLN A 39 -5.75 -25.82 6.00
C GLN A 39 -4.42 -26.19 6.67
N ASN A 40 -3.33 -25.50 6.31
CA ASN A 40 -2.03 -25.70 6.95
C ASN A 40 -1.93 -24.83 8.21
N GLN A 41 -2.09 -25.44 9.38
CA GLN A 41 -2.11 -24.75 10.67
C GLN A 41 -0.79 -24.03 11.02
N SER A 42 0.36 -24.61 10.65
CA SER A 42 1.67 -24.00 10.90
C SER A 42 1.82 -22.72 10.09
N ARG A 43 1.44 -22.76 8.81
CA ARG A 43 1.42 -21.58 7.93
C ARG A 43 0.39 -20.54 8.39
N ASP A 44 -0.81 -20.97 8.76
CA ASP A 44 -1.86 -20.08 9.31
C ASP A 44 -1.35 -19.32 10.52
N SER A 45 -0.70 -20.01 11.46
CA SER A 45 -0.14 -19.41 12.67
C SER A 45 1.01 -18.46 12.37
N ALA A 46 1.91 -18.82 11.46
CA ALA A 46 3.03 -17.98 11.04
C ALA A 46 2.56 -16.68 10.36
N LEU A 47 1.57 -16.79 9.47
CA LEU A 47 0.99 -15.63 8.79
C LEU A 47 0.22 -14.74 9.78
N ARG A 48 -0.58 -15.30 10.68
CA ARG A 48 -1.27 -14.51 11.74
C ARG A 48 -0.28 -13.74 12.61
N ALA A 49 0.84 -14.35 12.97
CA ALA A 49 1.89 -13.69 13.75
C ALA A 49 2.52 -12.50 13.02
N ALA A 50 2.49 -12.51 11.68
CA ALA A 50 3.00 -11.42 10.84
C ALA A 50 1.97 -10.32 10.53
N LEU A 51 0.72 -10.43 11.01
CA LEU A 51 -0.31 -9.41 10.80
C LEU A 51 -0.59 -8.66 12.10
N HIS A 52 -0.21 -7.38 12.13
CA HIS A 52 -0.41 -6.52 13.27
C HIS A 52 -1.63 -5.63 13.06
N ALA A 53 -2.72 -5.89 13.79
CA ALA A 53 -3.95 -5.11 13.67
C ALA A 53 -3.70 -3.63 14.04
N VAL A 54 -4.23 -2.73 13.21
CA VAL A 54 -4.21 -1.28 13.42
C VAL A 54 -5.63 -0.82 13.70
N GLN A 55 -5.79 0.06 14.68
CA GLN A 55 -7.11 0.57 15.03
C GLN A 55 -7.67 1.42 13.89
N LEU A 56 -8.84 1.02 13.38
CA LEU A 56 -9.60 1.80 12.42
C LEU A 56 -10.46 2.84 13.16
N LEU A 57 -10.38 4.10 12.74
CA LEU A 57 -11.28 5.15 13.21
C LEU A 57 -12.68 4.97 12.57
N PRO A 58 -13.76 5.46 13.21
CA PRO A 58 -15.09 5.46 12.60
C PRO A 58 -15.07 6.08 11.21
N THR A 59 -15.52 5.33 10.19
CA THR A 59 -15.38 5.71 8.78
C THR A 59 -16.63 5.33 7.98
N GLU A 60 -16.73 5.86 6.77
CA GLU A 60 -17.84 5.66 5.82
C GLU A 60 -17.74 4.29 5.10
N LEU A 61 -17.52 3.21 5.87
CA LEU A 61 -17.20 1.87 5.35
C LEU A 61 -18.24 1.35 4.35
N GLY A 62 -19.53 1.59 4.59
CA GLY A 62 -20.61 1.14 3.71
C GLY A 62 -20.51 1.68 2.27
N PHE A 63 -19.92 2.87 2.07
CA PHE A 63 -19.69 3.42 0.73
C PHE A 63 -18.56 2.71 0.01
N TRP A 64 -17.49 2.37 0.73
CA TRP A 64 -16.41 1.55 0.18
C TRP A 64 -16.91 0.15 -0.16
N GLU A 65 -17.72 -0.47 0.70
CA GLU A 65 -18.32 -1.78 0.45
C GLU A 65 -19.23 -1.77 -0.78
N ALA A 66 -20.05 -0.72 -0.95
CA ALA A 66 -20.87 -0.56 -2.14
C ALA A 66 -20.02 -0.42 -3.42
N LEU A 67 -18.94 0.36 -3.37
CA LEU A 67 -17.99 0.48 -4.49
C LEU A 67 -17.31 -0.86 -4.78
N SER A 68 -16.88 -1.58 -3.74
CA SER A 68 -16.26 -2.90 -3.85
C SER A 68 -17.20 -3.92 -4.49
N ALA A 69 -18.46 -3.97 -4.05
CA ALA A 69 -19.48 -4.82 -4.65
C ALA A 69 -19.73 -4.48 -6.13
N ASN A 70 -19.67 -3.19 -6.49
CA ASN A 70 -19.80 -2.76 -7.88
C ASN A 70 -18.58 -3.14 -8.72
N ALA A 71 -17.37 -2.98 -8.18
CA ALA A 71 -16.11 -3.40 -8.80
C ALA A 71 -16.01 -4.92 -8.95
N SER A 72 -16.65 -5.69 -8.06
CA SER A 72 -16.76 -7.15 -8.22
C SER A 72 -17.43 -7.54 -9.54
N ARG A 73 -18.42 -6.75 -9.98
CA ARG A 73 -19.19 -6.99 -11.21
C ARG A 73 -18.59 -6.36 -12.45
N HIS A 74 -18.07 -5.14 -12.32
CA HIS A 74 -17.66 -4.31 -13.47
C HIS A 74 -16.15 -4.01 -13.49
N GLY A 75 -15.38 -4.56 -12.56
CA GLY A 75 -13.93 -4.38 -12.49
C GLY A 75 -13.52 -2.91 -12.37
N ILE A 76 -12.49 -2.55 -13.13
CA ILE A 76 -11.92 -1.19 -13.19
C ILE A 76 -12.97 -0.15 -13.60
N ALA A 77 -13.96 -0.52 -14.43
CA ALA A 77 -14.99 0.41 -14.88
C ALA A 77 -15.86 0.94 -13.74
N ALA A 78 -16.07 0.16 -12.66
CA ALA A 78 -16.79 0.64 -11.49
C ALA A 78 -16.01 1.74 -10.75
N VAL A 79 -14.70 1.57 -10.59
CA VAL A 79 -13.83 2.56 -9.95
C VAL A 79 -13.75 3.81 -10.81
N ALA A 80 -13.53 3.66 -12.13
CA ALA A 80 -13.52 4.78 -13.06
C ALA A 80 -14.86 5.55 -13.07
N GLY A 81 -15.99 4.83 -13.01
CA GLY A 81 -17.33 5.41 -12.93
C GLY A 81 -17.61 6.14 -11.61
N ALA A 82 -16.91 5.78 -10.54
CA ALA A 82 -17.01 6.46 -9.24
C ALA A 82 -16.15 7.74 -9.15
N LEU A 83 -15.32 8.03 -10.16
CA LEU A 83 -14.46 9.21 -10.21
C LEU A 83 -15.09 10.36 -11.02
N THR A 84 -14.77 11.60 -10.65
CA THR A 84 -15.16 12.80 -11.41
C THR A 84 -14.62 12.75 -12.83
N SER A 85 -15.36 13.28 -13.80
CA SER A 85 -14.84 13.50 -15.16
C SER A 85 -13.73 14.56 -15.18
N ALA A 86 -13.84 15.57 -14.31
CA ALA A 86 -12.84 16.61 -14.14
C ALA A 86 -11.55 16.07 -13.52
N THR A 87 -10.42 16.53 -14.04
CA THR A 87 -9.08 16.35 -13.47
C THR A 87 -8.68 17.56 -12.66
N TYR A 88 -8.03 17.33 -11.53
CA TYR A 88 -7.53 18.35 -10.62
C TYR A 88 -6.01 18.22 -10.52
N LYS A 89 -5.30 19.34 -10.35
CA LYS A 89 -3.88 19.29 -10.01
C LYS A 89 -3.68 18.49 -8.72
N VAL A 90 -2.70 17.59 -8.72
CA VAL A 90 -2.24 16.99 -7.47
C VAL A 90 -1.59 18.12 -6.64
N PRO A 91 -1.99 18.30 -5.38
CA PRO A 91 -1.39 19.31 -4.52
C PRO A 91 0.12 19.11 -4.39
N ASP A 92 0.86 20.21 -4.38
CA ASP A 92 2.29 20.17 -4.12
C ASP A 92 2.52 20.08 -2.61
N ILE A 93 2.78 18.88 -2.11
CA ILE A 93 2.96 18.66 -0.68
C ILE A 93 4.43 18.85 -0.33
N GLU A 94 4.70 19.81 0.55
CA GLU A 94 6.03 20.09 1.11
C GLU A 94 7.14 20.26 0.03
N GLY A 95 6.78 20.88 -1.10
CA GLY A 95 7.71 21.16 -2.21
C GLY A 95 8.14 19.91 -2.99
N ALA A 96 7.35 18.83 -2.96
CA ALA A 96 7.64 17.59 -3.68
C ALA A 96 7.91 17.82 -5.18
N SER A 97 7.19 18.78 -5.78
CA SER A 97 7.31 19.14 -7.19
C SER A 97 8.70 19.69 -7.53
N GLU A 98 9.28 20.54 -6.68
CA GLU A 98 10.64 21.07 -6.84
C GLU A 98 11.69 19.96 -6.74
N CYS A 99 11.40 18.95 -5.91
CA CYS A 99 12.25 17.77 -5.76
C CYS A 99 12.12 16.80 -6.94
N ARG A 100 11.15 17.00 -7.86
CA ARG A 100 10.74 16.04 -8.92
C ARG A 100 10.23 14.71 -8.37
N CYS A 101 9.74 14.72 -7.13
CA CYS A 101 9.03 13.61 -6.53
C CYS A 101 7.56 13.71 -6.97
N GLN A 102 7.18 12.96 -8.00
CA GLN A 102 5.81 12.96 -8.50
C GLN A 102 5.13 11.66 -8.08
N LEU A 103 4.01 11.81 -7.37
CA LEU A 103 3.24 10.68 -6.88
C LEU A 103 2.50 9.94 -8.00
N THR A 104 2.20 10.66 -9.08
CA THR A 104 1.42 10.17 -10.20
C THR A 104 2.18 10.45 -11.49
N THR A 105 2.03 9.59 -12.49
CA THR A 105 2.66 9.73 -13.81
C THR A 105 2.31 11.05 -14.50
N GLN A 106 1.13 11.59 -14.21
CA GLN A 106 0.70 12.93 -14.63
C GLN A 106 0.47 13.78 -13.39
N PRO A 107 0.72 15.10 -13.39
CA PRO A 107 0.53 15.98 -12.22
C PRO A 107 -0.95 16.30 -11.92
N VAL A 108 -1.85 15.40 -12.30
CA VAL A 108 -3.29 15.53 -12.14
C VAL A 108 -3.91 14.24 -11.63
N ALA A 109 -4.99 14.37 -10.86
CA ALA A 109 -5.78 13.27 -10.31
C ALA A 109 -7.28 13.55 -10.46
N ARG A 110 -8.11 12.56 -10.16
CA ARG A 110 -9.57 12.69 -10.09
C ARG A 110 -10.03 12.44 -8.65
N ARG A 111 -11.17 13.01 -8.28
CA ARG A 111 -11.79 12.80 -6.97
C ARG A 111 -12.92 11.78 -7.09
N PHE A 112 -13.34 11.17 -6.00
CA PHE A 112 -14.62 10.43 -6.02
C PHE A 112 -15.79 11.41 -6.22
N GLN A 113 -16.77 11.01 -7.03
CA GLN A 113 -17.94 11.81 -7.42
C GLN A 113 -18.86 12.17 -6.25
N HIS A 114 -19.50 13.34 -6.38
CA HIS A 114 -20.80 13.85 -5.84
C HIS A 114 -21.25 13.55 -4.40
N ASP A 115 -20.51 12.77 -3.63
CA ASP A 115 -20.68 12.55 -2.22
C ASP A 115 -19.30 12.41 -1.58
N SER A 116 -18.97 13.37 -0.70
CA SER A 116 -17.67 13.42 -0.03
C SER A 116 -17.35 12.16 0.78
N ARG A 117 -18.28 11.25 0.99
CA ARG A 117 -18.13 10.06 1.84
C ARG A 117 -17.03 9.10 1.40
N LEU A 118 -16.84 8.83 0.11
CA LEU A 118 -15.68 8.02 -0.33
C LEU A 118 -14.35 8.76 -0.15
N ASN A 119 -14.33 10.08 -0.37
CA ASN A 119 -13.14 10.89 -0.10
C ASN A 119 -12.84 10.95 1.41
N ARG A 120 -13.88 11.05 2.26
CA ARG A 120 -13.80 11.02 3.72
C ARG A 120 -13.35 9.65 4.23
N PHE A 121 -13.88 8.58 3.65
CA PHE A 121 -13.42 7.23 3.92
C PHE A 121 -11.92 7.11 3.68
N ALA A 122 -11.45 7.58 2.51
CA ALA A 122 -10.03 7.57 2.18
C ALA A 122 -9.22 8.41 3.18
N SER A 123 -9.61 9.67 3.45
CA SER A 123 -8.89 10.52 4.41
C SER A 123 -8.84 9.91 5.82
N THR A 124 -9.94 9.36 6.30
CA THR A 124 -10.01 8.71 7.62
C THR A 124 -9.14 7.45 7.68
N LEU A 125 -8.89 6.74 6.57
CA LEU A 125 -7.92 5.64 6.57
C LEU A 125 -6.48 6.12 6.79
N PHE A 126 -6.06 7.19 6.13
CA PHE A 126 -4.73 7.78 6.36
C PHE A 126 -4.58 8.24 7.82
N GLU A 127 -5.60 8.91 8.36
CA GLU A 127 -5.63 9.32 9.77
C GLU A 127 -5.62 8.11 10.73
N SER A 128 -6.36 7.05 10.41
CA SER A 128 -6.39 5.81 11.21
C SER A 128 -5.02 5.16 11.29
N ILE A 129 -4.24 5.19 10.20
CA ILE A 129 -2.89 4.65 10.20
C ILE A 129 -1.98 5.49 11.12
N ALA A 130 -1.97 6.82 10.94
CA ALA A 130 -1.12 7.71 11.71
C ALA A 130 -1.39 7.62 13.23
N VAL A 131 -2.67 7.57 13.61
CA VAL A 131 -3.08 7.44 15.03
C VAL A 131 -2.88 6.00 15.53
N GLY A 132 -3.44 5.03 14.80
CA GLY A 132 -3.55 3.64 15.24
C GLY A 132 -2.22 2.89 15.30
N ALA A 133 -1.20 3.30 14.53
CA ALA A 133 0.14 2.73 14.63
C ALA A 133 0.72 2.96 16.04
N SER A 134 0.61 4.19 16.55
CA SER A 134 1.17 4.58 17.85
C SER A 134 0.50 3.83 19.01
N ASP A 135 -0.83 3.69 18.98
CA ASP A 135 -1.62 3.03 20.03
C ASP A 135 -1.30 1.54 20.21
N LYS A 136 -0.75 0.90 19.18
CA LYS A 136 -0.39 -0.53 19.18
C LYS A 136 1.11 -0.78 19.35
N GLY A 137 1.88 0.26 19.66
CA GLY A 137 3.34 0.18 19.76
C GLY A 137 4.02 -0.14 18.42
N LEU A 138 3.34 0.14 17.30
CA LEU A 138 3.96 0.09 15.98
C LEU A 138 4.79 1.37 15.77
N PRO A 139 5.78 1.34 14.87
CA PRO A 139 6.55 2.51 14.51
C PRO A 139 5.64 3.68 14.12
N ALA A 140 5.93 4.87 14.67
CA ALA A 140 5.11 6.05 14.43
C ALA A 140 5.05 6.39 12.94
N VAL A 141 3.86 6.69 12.41
CA VAL A 141 3.65 7.05 11.01
C VAL A 141 3.22 8.51 10.92
N ALA A 142 3.90 9.29 10.09
CA ALA A 142 3.56 10.67 9.79
C ALA A 142 2.85 10.79 8.44
N LEU A 143 1.91 11.74 8.35
CA LEU A 143 1.27 12.13 7.08
C LEU A 143 2.07 13.28 6.47
N ASP A 144 3.11 12.94 5.73
CA ASP A 144 4.01 13.87 5.04
C ASP A 144 4.56 13.25 3.75
N ARG A 145 5.37 13.99 2.99
CA ARG A 145 5.85 13.49 1.68
C ARG A 145 6.93 12.41 1.76
N PHE A 146 7.51 12.16 2.94
CA PHE A 146 8.60 11.20 3.16
C PHE A 146 8.13 9.89 3.77
N ASP A 147 7.00 9.93 4.46
CA ASP A 147 6.38 8.81 5.16
C ASP A 147 5.10 8.38 4.43
N LEU A 148 3.91 8.46 5.05
CA LEU A 148 2.67 7.97 4.45
C LEU A 148 2.03 9.01 3.56
N PHE A 149 2.15 8.80 2.24
CA PHE A 149 1.74 9.79 1.25
C PHE A 149 0.75 9.28 0.18
N HIS A 150 0.58 7.97 0.07
CA HIS A 150 -0.32 7.37 -0.92
C HIS A 150 -0.78 5.95 -0.56
N ALA A 151 -1.72 5.46 -1.36
CA ALA A 151 -2.21 4.09 -1.33
C ALA A 151 -2.41 3.54 -2.75
N HIS A 152 -2.30 2.23 -2.90
CA HIS A 152 -2.58 1.49 -4.13
C HIS A 152 -3.94 0.80 -3.98
N ILE A 153 -4.84 1.07 -4.90
CA ILE A 153 -6.13 0.37 -5.00
C ILE A 153 -5.91 -0.88 -5.85
N PHE A 154 -6.26 -2.05 -5.30
CA PHE A 154 -6.25 -3.30 -6.04
C PHE A 154 -7.63 -3.98 -5.98
N LEU A 155 -7.92 -4.79 -6.99
CA LEU A 155 -9.08 -5.67 -7.04
C LEU A 155 -8.58 -7.11 -6.96
N THR A 156 -8.98 -7.86 -5.94
CA THR A 156 -8.46 -9.21 -5.69
C THR A 156 -8.52 -10.12 -6.91
N HIS A 157 -7.59 -11.06 -6.97
CA HIS A 157 -7.56 -12.11 -8.00
C HIS A 157 -8.87 -12.91 -7.99
N ALA A 158 -9.36 -13.28 -9.17
CA ALA A 158 -10.53 -14.14 -9.27
C ALA A 158 -10.23 -15.52 -8.66
N ALA A 159 -11.14 -16.03 -7.86
CA ALA A 159 -11.05 -17.37 -7.29
C ALA A 159 -12.42 -18.05 -7.34
N VAL A 160 -12.43 -19.36 -7.57
CA VAL A 160 -13.68 -20.13 -7.67
C VAL A 160 -14.51 -19.97 -6.39
N GLY A 161 -15.77 -19.55 -6.56
CA GLY A 161 -16.69 -19.34 -5.43
C GLY A 161 -16.40 -18.11 -4.56
N ARG A 162 -15.55 -17.18 -5.03
CA ARG A 162 -15.25 -15.95 -4.30
C ARG A 162 -15.41 -14.70 -5.19
N PRO A 163 -16.17 -13.69 -4.75
CA PRO A 163 -16.23 -12.43 -5.46
C PRO A 163 -14.87 -11.73 -5.44
N ARG A 164 -14.56 -10.98 -6.50
CA ARG A 164 -13.44 -10.04 -6.46
C ARG A 164 -13.83 -8.85 -5.58
N GLU A 165 -12.91 -8.34 -4.78
CA GLU A 165 -13.18 -7.27 -3.81
C GLU A 165 -12.05 -6.24 -3.84
N LEU A 166 -12.39 -4.98 -3.54
CA LEU A 166 -11.40 -3.91 -3.47
C LEU A 166 -10.64 -3.95 -2.15
N GLY A 167 -9.33 -3.74 -2.24
CA GLY A 167 -8.46 -3.46 -1.11
C GLY A 167 -7.57 -2.25 -1.37
N LEU A 168 -6.93 -1.78 -0.30
CA LEU A 168 -5.97 -0.68 -0.33
C LEU A 168 -4.67 -1.14 0.32
N LEU A 169 -3.56 -0.97 -0.38
CA LEU A 169 -2.22 -1.17 0.14
C LEU A 169 -1.57 0.21 0.33
N PHE A 170 -1.05 0.48 1.51
CA PHE A 170 -0.37 1.72 1.85
C PHE A 170 1.10 1.42 2.11
N HIS A 171 1.94 2.41 1.81
CA HIS A 171 3.34 2.37 2.14
C HIS A 171 3.66 3.58 3.03
N ALA A 172 4.01 3.29 4.27
CA ALA A 172 4.65 4.24 5.17
C ALA A 172 6.17 4.19 4.96
N LYS A 173 6.91 5.07 5.64
CA LYS A 173 8.37 5.14 5.65
C LYS A 173 8.96 5.12 4.25
N GLU A 174 8.34 5.85 3.32
CA GLU A 174 8.54 5.66 1.90
C GLU A 174 9.96 5.97 1.43
N TYR A 175 10.54 7.04 1.96
CA TYR A 175 11.80 7.56 1.46
C TYR A 175 12.81 7.78 2.59
N PRO A 176 13.36 6.74 3.24
CA PRO A 176 14.40 6.93 4.26
C PRO A 176 15.61 7.65 3.66
N GLN A 177 16.28 8.51 4.42
CA GLN A 177 17.46 9.23 3.97
C GLN A 177 18.58 8.26 3.60
N GLN A 178 19.23 8.48 2.45
CA GLN A 178 20.37 7.67 2.04
C GLN A 178 21.55 7.87 3.02
N GLY A 179 22.14 6.78 3.49
CA GLY A 179 23.28 6.83 4.39
C GLY A 179 23.84 5.45 4.71
N PRO A 180 24.78 5.34 5.66
CA PRO A 180 25.37 4.05 6.04
C PRO A 180 24.34 3.03 6.55
N ALA A 181 23.29 3.49 7.23
CA ALA A 181 22.21 2.64 7.73
C ALA A 181 21.20 2.22 6.64
N PHE A 182 21.13 2.97 5.53
CA PHE A 182 20.26 2.68 4.38
C PHE A 182 20.97 3.09 3.08
N PRO A 183 21.80 2.20 2.51
CA PRO A 183 22.66 2.53 1.36
C PRO A 183 21.91 2.48 0.02
N VAL A 184 20.57 2.51 0.02
CA VAL A 184 19.73 2.47 -1.18
C VAL A 184 19.45 3.90 -1.67
N ASN A 185 19.71 4.14 -2.96
CA ASN A 185 19.40 5.41 -3.62
C ASN A 185 18.02 5.33 -4.30
N LEU A 186 17.03 6.05 -3.77
CA LEU A 186 15.66 6.10 -4.32
C LEU A 186 15.45 7.30 -5.27
N GLY A 187 16.53 7.93 -5.70
CA GLY A 187 16.52 9.01 -6.68
C GLY A 187 15.89 10.30 -6.14
N PHE A 188 15.01 10.90 -6.94
CA PHE A 188 14.44 12.22 -6.64
C PHE A 188 13.49 12.22 -5.44
N CYS A 189 12.84 11.10 -5.16
CA CYS A 189 11.91 10.99 -4.04
C CYS A 189 12.61 11.09 -2.67
N GLN A 190 13.87 10.68 -2.60
CA GLN A 190 14.71 10.73 -1.38
C GLN A 190 15.30 12.12 -1.11
N ARG A 191 15.16 13.06 -2.04
CA ARG A 191 15.81 14.37 -1.96
C ARG A 191 15.29 15.17 -0.77
N ASN A 192 16.25 15.60 0.06
CA ASN A 192 16.02 16.31 1.33
C ASN A 192 15.18 15.51 2.33
N SER A 193 15.13 14.18 2.21
CA SER A 193 14.46 13.36 3.22
C SER A 193 15.12 13.53 4.58
N THR A 194 14.29 13.82 5.57
CA THR A 194 14.63 13.84 6.99
C THR A 194 14.28 12.54 7.69
N LEU A 195 13.68 11.59 6.97
CA LEU A 195 13.25 10.32 7.53
C LEU A 195 14.48 9.46 7.82
N ALA A 196 14.82 9.30 9.10
CA ALA A 196 15.88 8.39 9.52
C ALA A 196 15.47 6.94 9.22
N PHE A 197 16.47 6.12 8.86
CA PHE A 197 16.23 4.69 8.72
C PHE A 197 15.92 4.06 10.08
N ASP A 198 14.79 3.38 10.15
CA ASP A 198 14.35 2.56 11.29
C ASP A 198 14.00 1.17 10.75
N GLN A 199 14.79 0.16 11.14
CA GLN A 199 14.61 -1.21 10.67
C GLN A 199 13.20 -1.72 10.98
N ARG A 200 12.70 -1.49 12.21
CA ARG A 200 11.38 -2.00 12.59
C ARG A 200 10.27 -1.25 11.85
N GLY A 201 10.45 0.06 11.65
CA GLY A 201 9.66 0.90 10.76
C GLY A 201 9.53 0.33 9.37
N MET A 202 10.66 -0.04 8.76
CA MET A 202 10.71 -0.60 7.42
C MET A 202 10.07 -1.98 7.33
N ASP A 203 10.29 -2.84 8.34
CA ASP A 203 9.69 -4.17 8.37
C ASP A 203 8.16 -4.14 8.49
N LEU A 204 7.58 -3.06 9.03
CA LEU A 204 6.13 -2.90 9.24
C LEU A 204 5.48 -1.84 8.33
N ARG A 205 6.19 -1.35 7.31
CA ARG A 205 5.77 -0.19 6.53
C ARG A 205 4.59 -0.43 5.59
N ASN A 206 4.29 -1.68 5.28
CA ASN A 206 3.18 -2.04 4.39
C ASN A 206 1.91 -2.18 5.21
N LEU A 207 0.93 -1.31 4.99
CA LEU A 207 -0.36 -1.40 5.66
C LEU A 207 -1.44 -1.82 4.69
N LEU A 208 -2.26 -2.77 5.08
CA LEU A 208 -3.27 -3.38 4.26
C LEU A 208 -4.65 -3.10 4.86
N PHE A 209 -5.51 -2.48 4.07
CA PHE A 209 -6.94 -2.39 4.35
C PHE A 209 -7.71 -3.35 3.44
N PHE A 210 -8.51 -4.22 4.04
CA PHE A 210 -9.40 -5.12 3.31
C PHE A 210 -10.63 -5.48 4.15
N ARG A 211 -11.83 -5.34 3.57
CA ARG A 211 -13.13 -5.65 4.19
C ARG A 211 -13.30 -5.10 5.62
N GLY A 212 -12.95 -3.83 5.82
CA GLY A 212 -13.11 -3.14 7.11
C GLY A 212 -12.03 -3.46 8.13
N GLN A 213 -11.04 -4.28 7.79
CA GLN A 213 -9.88 -4.56 8.62
C GLN A 213 -8.68 -3.77 8.13
N LEU A 214 -7.87 -3.27 9.05
CA LEU A 214 -6.61 -2.57 8.78
C LEU A 214 -5.49 -3.24 9.57
N CYS A 215 -4.40 -3.60 8.92
CA CYS A 215 -3.22 -4.17 9.58
C CYS A 215 -1.91 -3.69 8.97
N ALA A 216 -0.82 -3.72 9.73
CA ALA A 216 0.53 -3.68 9.22
C ALA A 216 1.03 -5.10 8.95
N LEU A 217 1.72 -5.29 7.81
CA LEU A 217 2.34 -6.53 7.42
C LEU A 217 3.79 -6.53 7.91
N ASP A 218 4.16 -7.49 8.76
CA ASP A 218 5.54 -7.72 9.17
C ASP A 218 6.27 -8.48 8.08
N VAL A 219 7.13 -7.79 7.34
CA VAL A 219 8.01 -8.32 6.30
C VAL A 219 9.48 -8.28 6.72
N GLY A 220 9.76 -8.27 8.03
CA GLY A 220 11.13 -8.41 8.54
C GLY A 220 11.73 -9.78 8.21
N GLU A 221 13.05 -9.88 8.17
CA GLU A 221 13.77 -11.06 7.64
C GLU A 221 13.39 -12.40 8.28
N ALA A 222 12.93 -12.39 9.53
CA ALA A 222 12.47 -13.59 10.23
C ALA A 222 11.01 -13.97 9.91
N SER A 223 10.25 -13.09 9.27
CA SER A 223 8.84 -13.29 8.93
C SER A 223 8.68 -14.17 7.69
N VAL A 224 7.62 -14.99 7.71
CA VAL A 224 7.19 -15.75 6.52
C VAL A 224 6.87 -14.83 5.34
N LEU A 225 6.37 -13.61 5.59
CA LEU A 225 6.03 -12.68 4.52
C LEU A 225 7.27 -12.12 3.82
N HIS A 226 8.42 -12.05 4.49
CA HIS A 226 9.66 -11.61 3.85
C HIS A 226 10.08 -12.57 2.74
N ALA A 227 10.07 -13.87 3.03
CA ALA A 227 10.44 -14.90 2.07
C ALA A 227 9.40 -15.09 0.96
N ASP A 228 8.12 -14.98 1.31
CA ASP A 228 7.04 -15.42 0.44
C ASP A 228 6.35 -14.30 -0.34
N LEU A 229 6.47 -13.04 0.09
CA LEU A 229 5.70 -11.92 -0.46
C LEU A 229 6.57 -10.79 -1.02
N LEU A 230 7.83 -10.63 -0.60
CA LEU A 230 8.72 -9.64 -1.20
C LEU A 230 9.24 -10.16 -2.55
N MET A 231 9.18 -9.29 -3.57
CA MET A 231 9.81 -9.56 -4.86
C MET A 231 11.34 -9.42 -4.75
N ASP A 232 12.07 -10.22 -5.53
CA ASP A 232 13.51 -10.07 -5.67
C ASP A 232 13.90 -8.64 -6.07
N GLY A 233 14.85 -8.07 -5.34
CA GLY A 233 15.30 -6.69 -5.46
C GLY A 233 14.53 -5.69 -4.59
N LEU A 234 13.41 -6.09 -3.97
CA LEU A 234 12.65 -5.23 -3.05
C LEU A 234 12.90 -5.53 -1.57
N GLN A 235 13.82 -6.45 -1.26
CA GLN A 235 14.13 -6.82 0.12
C GLN A 235 14.58 -5.60 0.92
N ASP A 236 15.57 -4.84 0.48
CA ASP A 236 16.12 -3.71 1.25
C ASP A 236 15.08 -2.61 1.53
N VAL A 237 14.16 -2.39 0.57
CA VAL A 237 13.09 -1.39 0.72
C VAL A 237 11.85 -1.96 1.40
N ARG A 238 11.78 -3.28 1.63
CA ARG A 238 10.65 -3.97 2.28
C ARG A 238 9.30 -3.63 1.63
N THR A 239 9.25 -3.47 0.31
CA THR A 239 8.03 -3.06 -0.41
C THR A 239 7.25 -4.29 -0.91
N VAL A 240 5.99 -4.41 -0.49
CA VAL A 240 5.03 -5.38 -1.04
C VAL A 240 4.37 -4.75 -2.26
N LEU A 241 4.15 -5.52 -3.34
CA LEU A 241 3.44 -5.02 -4.52
C LEU A 241 1.94 -5.32 -4.41
N GLU A 242 1.10 -4.37 -4.79
CA GLU A 242 -0.34 -4.55 -4.84
C GLU A 242 -0.76 -5.66 -5.82
N THR A 243 0.09 -5.95 -6.81
CA THR A 243 -0.12 -7.03 -7.78
C THR A 243 -0.09 -8.43 -7.16
N ASP A 244 0.60 -8.59 -6.03
CA ASP A 244 0.62 -9.85 -5.28
C ASP A 244 -0.72 -10.08 -4.53
N LEU A 245 -1.51 -9.01 -4.31
CA LEU A 245 -2.82 -9.06 -3.66
C LEU A 245 -3.98 -9.11 -4.68
N GLY A 246 -3.78 -8.57 -5.88
CA GLY A 246 -4.81 -8.50 -6.91
C GLY A 246 -4.37 -7.80 -8.20
N GLN A 247 -5.33 -7.38 -9.00
CA GLN A 247 -5.09 -6.50 -10.14
C GLN A 247 -4.97 -5.05 -9.64
N ALA A 248 -3.83 -4.40 -9.90
CA ALA A 248 -3.65 -2.97 -9.66
C ALA A 248 -4.67 -2.16 -10.48
N ILE A 249 -5.35 -1.19 -9.85
CA ILE A 249 -6.38 -0.37 -10.50
C ILE A 249 -5.92 1.08 -10.63
N ALA A 250 -5.50 1.67 -9.52
CA ALA A 250 -5.19 3.09 -9.42
C ALA A 250 -4.37 3.37 -8.15
N MET A 251 -3.73 4.54 -8.11
CA MET A 251 -3.18 5.10 -6.88
C MET A 251 -4.15 6.13 -6.29
N SER A 252 -4.16 6.23 -4.97
CA SER A 252 -4.96 7.17 -4.18
C SER A 252 -4.04 8.01 -3.30
N THR A 253 -4.41 9.27 -3.08
CA THR A 253 -3.68 10.21 -2.22
C THR A 253 -4.66 11.12 -1.51
N THR A 254 -4.27 11.64 -0.35
CA THR A 254 -5.08 12.54 0.45
C THR A 254 -4.31 13.82 0.76
N SER A 255 -4.87 14.98 0.41
CA SER A 255 -4.40 16.28 0.87
C SER A 255 -5.18 16.62 2.14
N THR A 256 -4.73 16.13 3.29
CA THR A 256 -5.29 16.53 4.59
C THR A 256 -4.60 17.78 5.17
N ARG A 257 -3.74 18.43 4.38
CA ARG A 257 -3.16 19.74 4.66
C ARG A 257 -3.44 20.69 3.49
#